data_AF-A0A1F4V1B6-F1
#
_entry.id   AF-A0A1F4V1B6-F1
#
_cell.length_a   1.000
_cell.length_b   1.000
_cell.length_c   1.000
_cell.angle_alpha   90.00
_cell.angle_beta   90.00
_cell.angle_gamma   90.00
#
_symmetry.space_group_name_H-M   'P 1'
#
loop_
_entity.id
_entity.type
_entity.pdbx_description
1 polymer ?
#
loop_
_entity_poly.entity_id
_entity_poly.type
_entity_poly.pdbx_seq_one_letter_code
_entity_poly.pdbx_strand_id
1 'polypeptide(L)'
;MDQTNPPSAEGAAQNVNQESNVLPEVPSSQPPQSLQIPPPPPPRPRPKFKIKKRYILLTVLISFIVVIVTLQELNKKRVEIIDQSPKFNITEAPTPTPEEEPAKQWKSFSALQHGITFKYPVESYLEKSNPFSQDSPVYKAIFRGKRQDEGLITESNLFDGYIFKIVVNTNPQNRPLIDLAKNKKSSFAFSCPDLAQISEVEATKIDGLTAQTFSVINCNSDYKVTFVVSKNFVYEIDQIYRGDIGFKQKYEKDTDEIILSLKIDRELPPPEDPIITFTSNAHRFSFRHPRFNTDCCQVPSPVYGTFFNLGKFYFVDTSLGIPEKNKPFDGFGVFVDENEKKVPFEMYLMNEKNALLEDYRIITGRNPEESEEKTKVGEVDAVLLKGYAWWGDIIMLQIPNTSKVMIISKTEFLPGSFKEVFGDILNSFVFSSPVAGSSDSRE
;
A
#
# COMPACT_ATOMS: atom_id res chain seq x y z
N MET A 1 50.68 36.05 21.73
CA MET A 1 51.41 34.92 21.14
C MET A 1 50.42 34.25 20.21
N ASP A 2 50.10 34.92 19.11
CA ASP A 2 50.74 34.88 17.77
C ASP A 2 49.87 34.01 16.88
N GLN A 3 49.01 34.61 16.04
CA GLN A 3 49.30 35.08 14.66
C GLN A 3 49.48 33.86 13.73
N THR A 4 48.73 33.65 12.64
CA THR A 4 48.26 34.59 11.59
C THR A 4 47.18 33.94 10.71
N ASN A 5 46.21 34.74 10.26
CA ASN A 5 45.49 34.63 8.96
C ASN A 5 46.13 35.69 8.00
N PRO A 6 45.66 35.90 6.74
CA PRO A 6 45.41 35.06 5.56
C PRO A 6 46.21 35.63 4.33
N PRO A 7 45.85 35.46 3.02
CA PRO A 7 44.80 36.30 2.41
C PRO A 7 43.98 35.72 1.21
N SER A 8 42.92 36.45 0.87
CA SER A 8 42.08 36.39 -0.35
C SER A 8 42.79 36.83 -1.63
N ALA A 9 42.23 36.51 -2.82
CA ALA A 9 42.05 37.47 -3.92
C ALA A 9 41.16 36.93 -5.07
N GLU A 10 40.42 37.86 -5.67
CA GLU A 10 39.56 37.81 -6.87
C GLU A 10 40.34 37.83 -8.20
N GLY A 11 39.63 37.59 -9.32
CA GLY A 11 40.02 37.98 -10.70
C GLY A 11 39.71 36.89 -11.73
N ALA A 12 38.63 36.92 -12.52
CA ALA A 12 38.31 37.75 -13.69
C ALA A 12 39.03 37.37 -15.01
N ALA A 13 38.20 37.23 -16.07
CA ALA A 13 38.45 37.40 -17.52
C ALA A 13 38.84 36.21 -18.44
N GLN A 14 37.86 35.89 -19.33
CA GLN A 14 37.91 35.83 -20.82
C GLN A 14 39.04 35.11 -21.58
N ASN A 15 38.64 34.15 -22.44
CA ASN A 15 38.97 34.02 -23.88
C ASN A 15 38.24 32.77 -24.43
N VAL A 16 37.19 32.85 -25.25
CA VAL A 16 37.16 33.10 -26.71
C VAL A 16 38.36 32.51 -27.46
N ASN A 17 38.12 31.43 -28.19
CA ASN A 17 38.84 31.16 -29.44
C ASN A 17 37.87 30.57 -30.47
N GLN A 18 37.93 31.19 -31.64
CA GLN A 18 37.07 31.07 -32.81
C GLN A 18 38.05 30.76 -33.97
N GLU A 19 37.80 29.72 -34.74
CA GLU A 19 38.55 29.38 -35.96
C GLU A 19 37.49 29.01 -37.01
N SER A 20 37.01 29.96 -37.82
CA SER A 20 37.55 30.39 -39.13
C SER A 20 37.62 29.26 -40.15
N ASN A 21 36.69 29.26 -41.11
CA ASN A 21 37.00 28.85 -42.47
C ASN A 21 36.22 29.69 -43.49
N VAL A 22 37.00 30.20 -44.45
CA VAL A 22 36.71 31.29 -45.38
C VAL A 22 36.29 30.72 -46.74
N LEU A 23 35.40 31.45 -47.42
CA LEU A 23 34.96 31.30 -48.80
C LEU A 23 36.12 31.47 -49.81
N PRO A 24 35.92 31.10 -51.08
CA PRO A 24 36.43 31.97 -52.15
C PRO A 24 35.36 32.40 -53.16
N GLU A 25 35.73 33.50 -53.81
CA GLU A 25 34.93 34.45 -54.59
C GLU A 25 34.49 34.01 -56.00
N VAL A 26 33.48 34.75 -56.44
CA VAL A 26 32.94 34.98 -57.78
C VAL A 26 34.00 35.56 -58.74
N PRO A 27 33.77 35.48 -60.07
CA PRO A 27 34.03 36.65 -60.91
C PRO A 27 32.80 37.11 -61.71
N SER A 28 32.63 38.42 -61.68
CA SER A 28 31.67 39.25 -62.40
C SER A 28 32.13 39.50 -63.84
N SER A 29 31.21 39.54 -64.80
CA SER A 29 31.39 40.32 -66.04
C SER A 29 30.05 40.64 -66.73
N GLN A 30 30.00 41.87 -67.24
CA GLN A 30 28.90 42.67 -67.81
C GLN A 30 28.08 42.06 -68.97
N PRO A 31 26.90 42.67 -69.30
CA PRO A 31 25.95 42.12 -70.25
C PRO A 31 26.23 42.54 -71.71
N PRO A 32 25.90 41.68 -72.69
CA PRO A 32 25.63 42.14 -74.04
C PRO A 32 24.18 41.82 -74.49
N GLN A 33 23.51 42.91 -74.89
CA GLN A 33 22.68 43.03 -76.09
C GLN A 33 21.50 42.07 -76.34
N SER A 34 20.33 42.71 -76.36
CA SER A 34 19.09 42.39 -77.07
C SER A 34 19.13 41.24 -78.10
N LEU A 35 18.36 40.19 -77.81
CA LEU A 35 17.71 39.39 -78.82
C LEU A 35 16.20 39.66 -78.75
N GLN A 36 15.69 40.28 -79.81
CA GLN A 36 14.27 40.47 -80.06
C GLN A 36 13.58 39.10 -80.11
N ILE A 37 12.70 38.83 -79.15
CA ILE A 37 11.75 37.72 -79.24
C ILE A 37 10.60 38.21 -80.14
N PRO A 38 10.29 37.52 -81.26
CA PRO A 38 9.13 37.89 -82.08
C PRO A 38 7.84 37.71 -81.27
N PRO A 39 6.81 38.55 -81.48
CA PRO A 39 5.56 38.45 -80.74
C PRO A 39 4.89 37.09 -80.98
N PRO A 40 4.22 36.52 -79.95
CA PRO A 40 3.53 35.25 -80.09
C PRO A 40 2.40 35.36 -81.13
N PRO A 41 2.13 34.29 -81.90
CA PRO A 41 1.04 34.29 -82.88
C PRO A 41 -0.31 34.54 -82.19
N PRO A 42 -1.26 35.22 -82.87
CA PRO A 42 -2.54 35.56 -82.28
C PRO A 42 -3.27 34.30 -81.80
N PRO A 43 -3.97 34.36 -80.66
CA PRO A 43 -4.67 33.20 -80.11
C PRO A 43 -5.74 32.73 -81.10
N ARG A 44 -5.65 31.47 -81.51
CA ARG A 44 -6.72 30.82 -82.30
C ARG A 44 -8.04 30.94 -81.51
N PRO A 45 -9.15 31.31 -82.16
CA PRO A 45 -10.44 31.38 -81.49
C PRO A 45 -10.83 29.99 -80.99
N ARG A 46 -10.86 29.81 -79.67
CA ARG A 46 -11.50 28.63 -79.06
C ARG A 46 -12.99 28.70 -79.37
N PRO A 47 -13.64 27.60 -79.81
CA PRO A 47 -15.07 27.61 -80.02
C PRO A 47 -15.75 27.91 -78.68
N LYS A 48 -16.42 29.06 -78.58
CA LYS A 48 -17.30 29.38 -77.46
C LYS A 48 -18.52 28.47 -77.54
N PHE A 49 -18.42 27.27 -76.99
CA PHE A 49 -19.58 26.42 -76.75
C PHE A 49 -20.48 27.14 -75.74
N LYS A 50 -21.51 27.83 -76.25
CA LYS A 50 -22.61 28.35 -75.45
C LYS A 50 -23.47 27.17 -74.98
N ILE A 51 -22.97 26.36 -74.06
CA ILE A 51 -23.79 25.37 -73.36
C ILE A 51 -24.70 26.17 -72.45
N LYS A 52 -25.99 26.19 -72.77
CA LYS A 52 -27.03 26.87 -71.98
C LYS A 52 -26.87 26.41 -70.53
N LYS A 53 -26.68 27.33 -69.56
CA LYS A 53 -26.48 27.02 -68.11
C LYS A 53 -27.48 26.00 -67.54
N ARG A 54 -28.67 25.89 -68.13
CA ARG A 54 -29.69 24.86 -67.82
C ARG A 54 -29.22 23.42 -68.08
N TYR A 55 -28.41 23.16 -69.11
CA TYR A 55 -27.91 21.82 -69.42
C TYR A 55 -26.83 21.36 -68.44
N ILE A 56 -25.96 22.27 -68.01
CA ILE A 56 -24.93 21.97 -67.00
C ILE A 56 -25.58 21.64 -65.66
N LEU A 57 -26.60 22.42 -65.26
CA LEU A 57 -27.37 22.16 -64.04
C LEU A 57 -28.06 20.79 -64.11
N LEU A 58 -28.68 20.46 -65.25
CA LEU A 58 -29.37 19.18 -65.42
C LEU A 58 -28.38 17.99 -65.36
N THR A 59 -27.21 18.10 -65.98
CA THR A 59 -26.19 17.05 -65.93
C THR A 59 -25.60 16.84 -64.54
N VAL A 60 -25.43 17.93 -63.76
CA VAL A 60 -24.97 17.84 -62.36
C VAL A 60 -26.04 17.20 -61.47
N LEU A 61 -27.31 17.53 -61.70
CA LEU A 61 -28.42 16.99 -60.92
C LEU A 61 -28.61 15.49 -61.20
N ILE A 62 -28.48 15.08 -62.47
CA ILE A 62 -28.50 13.67 -62.85
C ILE A 62 -27.28 12.92 -62.28
N SER A 63 -26.07 13.49 -62.32
CA SER A 63 -24.91 12.84 -61.73
C SER A 63 -25.05 12.69 -60.21
N PHE A 64 -25.64 13.67 -59.53
CA PHE A 64 -25.89 13.62 -58.09
C PHE A 64 -26.90 12.53 -57.72
N ILE A 65 -27.97 12.38 -58.51
CA ILE A 65 -28.95 11.29 -58.33
C ILE A 65 -28.28 9.92 -58.55
N VAL A 66 -27.45 9.77 -59.57
CA VAL A 66 -26.71 8.51 -59.82
C VAL A 66 -25.76 8.19 -58.67
N VAL A 67 -25.08 9.19 -58.09
CA VAL A 67 -24.21 9.01 -56.92
C VAL A 67 -25.01 8.58 -55.68
N ILE A 68 -26.18 9.18 -55.43
CA ILE A 68 -27.03 8.77 -54.30
C ILE A 68 -27.55 7.35 -54.46
N VAL A 69 -28.02 6.98 -55.66
CA VAL A 69 -28.53 5.63 -55.94
C VAL A 69 -27.41 4.59 -55.82
N THR A 70 -26.21 4.89 -56.31
CA THR A 70 -25.05 3.98 -56.15
C THR A 70 -24.59 3.85 -54.70
N LEU A 71 -24.64 4.92 -53.89
CA LEU A 71 -24.39 4.86 -52.45
C LEU A 71 -25.46 4.04 -51.69
N GLN A 72 -26.73 4.15 -52.08
CA GLN A 72 -27.80 3.34 -51.49
C GLN A 72 -27.65 1.85 -51.83
N GLU A 73 -27.29 1.50 -53.08
CA GLU A 73 -27.01 0.12 -53.48
C GLU A 73 -25.75 -0.45 -52.79
N LEU A 74 -24.71 0.36 -52.59
CA LEU A 74 -23.51 -0.08 -51.84
C LEU A 74 -23.80 -0.29 -50.35
N ASN A 75 -24.65 0.54 -49.73
CA ASN A 75 -25.10 0.32 -48.36
C ASN A 75 -26.02 -0.90 -48.25
N LYS A 76 -26.88 -1.14 -49.24
CA LYS A 76 -27.74 -2.35 -49.28
C LYS A 76 -26.90 -3.63 -49.42
N LYS A 77 -25.86 -3.62 -50.27
CA LYS A 77 -24.88 -4.71 -50.36
C LYS A 77 -24.06 -4.90 -49.07
N ARG A 78 -23.71 -3.83 -48.34
CA ARG A 78 -23.07 -3.98 -47.02
C ARG A 78 -23.98 -4.64 -45.98
N VAL A 79 -25.29 -4.38 -46.02
CA VAL A 79 -26.25 -5.01 -45.10
C VAL A 79 -26.47 -6.48 -45.48
N GLU A 80 -26.52 -6.83 -46.77
CA GLU A 80 -26.62 -8.25 -47.20
C GLU A 80 -25.33 -9.06 -46.96
N ILE A 81 -24.13 -8.44 -47.04
CA ILE A 81 -22.86 -9.15 -46.81
C ILE A 81 -22.60 -9.43 -45.32
N ILE A 82 -23.20 -8.66 -44.40
CA ILE A 82 -23.09 -8.93 -42.94
C ILE A 82 -24.00 -10.10 -42.51
N ASP A 83 -25.08 -10.39 -43.26
CA ASP A 83 -26.07 -11.42 -42.91
C ASP A 83 -25.81 -12.80 -43.56
N GLN A 84 -24.71 -12.96 -44.30
CA GLN A 84 -24.30 -14.23 -44.90
C GLN A 84 -22.88 -14.64 -44.49
N SER A 85 -22.67 -14.79 -43.19
CA SER A 85 -21.56 -15.62 -42.69
C SER A 85 -22.00 -17.10 -42.73
N PRO A 86 -21.18 -18.05 -43.22
CA PRO A 86 -21.55 -19.46 -43.22
C PRO A 86 -21.78 -19.95 -41.79
N LYS A 87 -22.89 -20.65 -41.56
CA LYS A 87 -23.14 -21.37 -40.30
C LYS A 87 -22.04 -22.43 -40.11
N PHE A 88 -21.06 -22.11 -39.27
CA PHE A 88 -20.24 -23.12 -38.65
C PHE A 88 -21.15 -23.93 -37.72
N ASN A 89 -21.38 -25.21 -38.04
CA ASN A 89 -21.82 -26.18 -37.04
C ASN A 89 -20.64 -26.40 -36.10
N ILE A 90 -20.54 -25.56 -35.07
CA ILE A 90 -19.79 -25.89 -33.87
C ILE A 90 -20.62 -27.00 -33.21
N THR A 91 -20.15 -28.25 -33.28
CA THR A 91 -20.50 -29.22 -32.25
C THR A 91 -20.16 -28.52 -30.95
N GLU A 92 -21.17 -28.16 -30.15
CA GLU A 92 -21.00 -27.61 -28.81
C GLU A 92 -20.09 -28.58 -28.05
N ALA A 93 -18.79 -28.29 -28.01
CA ALA A 93 -18.00 -28.70 -26.87
C ALA A 93 -18.76 -28.14 -25.67
N PRO A 94 -19.02 -28.95 -24.62
CA PRO A 94 -19.76 -28.48 -23.47
C PRO A 94 -19.12 -27.17 -23.04
N THR A 95 -19.90 -26.09 -23.07
CA THR A 95 -19.53 -24.82 -22.47
C THR A 95 -18.92 -25.18 -21.12
N PRO A 96 -17.64 -24.89 -20.85
CA PRO A 96 -17.14 -25.06 -19.50
C PRO A 96 -18.08 -24.22 -18.66
N THR A 97 -18.88 -24.89 -17.84
CA THR A 97 -19.63 -24.25 -16.76
C THR A 97 -18.65 -23.26 -16.17
N PRO A 98 -18.94 -21.95 -16.15
CA PRO A 98 -18.11 -21.02 -15.40
C PRO A 98 -17.99 -21.67 -14.04
N GLU A 99 -16.77 -22.09 -13.67
CA GLU A 99 -16.51 -22.56 -12.32
C GLU A 99 -16.98 -21.41 -11.46
N GLU A 100 -18.14 -21.59 -10.82
CA GLU A 100 -18.78 -20.56 -10.04
C GLU A 100 -17.73 -20.21 -8.99
N GLU A 101 -17.10 -19.03 -9.14
CA GLU A 101 -16.04 -18.62 -8.21
C GLU A 101 -16.65 -18.78 -6.83
N PRO A 102 -16.05 -19.61 -5.95
CA PRO A 102 -16.63 -19.88 -4.64
C PRO A 102 -16.91 -18.54 -3.99
N ALA A 103 -18.12 -18.36 -3.45
CA ALA A 103 -18.57 -17.10 -2.90
C ALA A 103 -17.46 -16.48 -2.04
N LYS A 104 -16.96 -15.31 -2.46
CA LYS A 104 -15.82 -14.64 -1.81
C LYS A 104 -16.10 -14.58 -0.32
N GLN A 105 -15.23 -15.19 0.47
CA GLN A 105 -15.29 -15.08 1.92
C GLN A 105 -14.62 -13.78 2.34
N TRP A 106 -15.22 -13.06 3.28
CA TRP A 106 -14.77 -11.73 3.69
C TRP A 106 -14.37 -11.72 5.16
N LYS A 107 -13.25 -11.06 5.46
CA LYS A 107 -12.85 -10.66 6.83
C LYS A 107 -13.27 -9.22 7.05
N SER A 108 -13.46 -8.84 8.32
CA SER A 108 -13.70 -7.46 8.72
C SER A 108 -12.48 -6.92 9.45
N PHE A 109 -12.09 -5.69 9.14
CA PHE A 109 -11.08 -4.94 9.86
C PHE A 109 -11.71 -3.71 10.50
N SER A 110 -11.28 -3.39 11.71
CA SER A 110 -11.70 -2.18 12.42
C SER A 110 -10.52 -1.47 13.07
N ALA A 111 -10.39 -0.18 12.79
CA ALA A 111 -9.54 0.75 13.53
C ALA A 111 -10.44 1.84 14.12
N LEU A 112 -11.14 1.50 15.20
CA LEU A 112 -12.12 2.35 15.88
C LEU A 112 -11.52 3.69 16.32
N GLN A 113 -10.25 3.70 16.74
CA GLN A 113 -9.53 4.93 17.10
C GLN A 113 -9.39 5.94 15.95
N HIS A 114 -9.49 5.47 14.70
CA HIS A 114 -9.47 6.29 13.50
C HIS A 114 -10.81 6.27 12.74
N GLY A 115 -11.84 5.65 13.32
CA GLY A 115 -13.21 5.69 12.81
C GLY A 115 -13.43 4.93 11.53
N ILE A 116 -12.57 3.97 11.19
CA ILE A 116 -12.70 3.19 9.96
C ILE A 116 -13.03 1.73 10.27
N THR A 117 -13.94 1.17 9.50
CA THR A 117 -14.18 -0.27 9.45
C THR A 117 -14.43 -0.65 7.99
N PHE A 118 -13.82 -1.72 7.50
CA PHE A 118 -14.07 -2.21 6.15
C PHE A 118 -13.93 -3.73 6.09
N LYS A 119 -14.47 -4.33 5.03
CA LYS A 119 -14.33 -5.74 4.74
C LYS A 119 -13.31 -5.94 3.63
N TYR A 120 -12.57 -7.03 3.70
CA TYR A 120 -11.61 -7.42 2.66
C TYR A 120 -11.64 -8.94 2.44
N PRO A 121 -11.26 -9.42 1.24
CA PRO A 121 -11.29 -10.85 0.95
C PRO A 121 -10.31 -11.65 1.81
N VAL A 122 -10.69 -12.88 2.20
CA VAL A 122 -9.90 -13.74 3.12
C VAL A 122 -8.49 -14.05 2.64
N GLU A 123 -8.31 -14.09 1.32
CA GLU A 123 -7.07 -14.35 0.59
C GLU A 123 -6.12 -13.15 0.56
N SER A 124 -6.62 -11.96 0.94
CA SER A 124 -5.78 -10.79 1.15
C SER A 124 -5.24 -10.81 2.57
N TYR A 125 -4.02 -10.33 2.74
CA TYR A 125 -3.47 -10.07 4.07
C TYR A 125 -3.58 -8.59 4.40
N LEU A 126 -3.61 -8.29 5.70
CA LEU A 126 -3.74 -6.92 6.19
C LEU A 126 -2.39 -6.48 6.78
N GLU A 127 -1.87 -5.37 6.28
CA GLU A 127 -0.72 -4.65 6.85
C GLU A 127 -1.22 -3.38 7.54
N LYS A 128 -0.65 -3.06 8.71
CA LYS A 128 -1.00 -1.89 9.51
C LYS A 128 0.28 -1.12 9.82
N SER A 129 0.21 0.20 9.84
CA SER A 129 1.30 1.04 10.30
C SER A 129 1.65 0.72 11.74
N ASN A 130 2.93 0.81 12.05
CA ASN A 130 3.39 0.73 13.43
C ASN A 130 2.74 1.87 14.25
N PRO A 131 1.94 1.55 15.29
CA PRO A 131 1.25 2.55 16.11
C PRO A 131 2.21 3.43 16.93
N PHE A 132 3.49 3.06 17.04
CA PHE A 132 4.53 3.88 17.67
C PHE A 132 5.14 4.92 16.71
N SER A 133 4.91 4.80 15.40
CA SER A 133 5.39 5.80 14.44
C SER A 133 4.64 7.11 14.62
N GLN A 134 5.34 8.25 14.49
CA GLN A 134 4.72 9.57 14.49
C GLN A 134 4.09 9.93 13.13
N ASP A 135 4.20 9.06 12.13
CA ASP A 135 3.62 9.28 10.80
C ASP A 135 2.11 9.03 10.81
N SER A 136 1.43 9.60 9.81
CA SER A 136 0.02 9.34 9.52
C SER A 136 -0.25 7.83 9.46
N PRO A 137 -1.16 7.27 10.29
CA PRO A 137 -1.47 5.84 10.28
C PRO A 137 -1.86 5.33 8.89
N VAL A 138 -1.39 4.13 8.54
CA VAL A 138 -1.61 3.51 7.23
C VAL A 138 -2.18 2.11 7.40
N TYR A 139 -3.20 1.78 6.64
CA TYR A 139 -3.83 0.45 6.62
C TYR A 139 -3.85 -0.06 5.20
N LYS A 140 -3.37 -1.28 4.96
CA LYS A 140 -3.34 -1.87 3.61
C LYS A 140 -3.94 -3.26 3.62
N ALA A 141 -4.96 -3.50 2.79
CA ALA A 141 -5.36 -4.85 2.40
C ALA A 141 -4.66 -5.19 1.08
N ILE A 142 -3.85 -6.25 1.08
CA ILE A 142 -2.96 -6.59 -0.02
C ILE A 142 -3.33 -7.98 -0.54
N PHE A 143 -3.62 -8.05 -1.84
CA PHE A 143 -3.85 -9.30 -2.54
C PHE A 143 -2.71 -9.60 -3.51
N ARG A 144 -2.22 -10.83 -3.44
CA ARG A 144 -1.17 -11.34 -4.32
C ARG A 144 -1.79 -12.06 -5.52
N GLY A 145 -1.53 -11.55 -6.73
CA GLY A 145 -1.86 -12.24 -7.98
C GLY A 145 -0.99 -13.48 -8.21
N LYS A 146 -1.40 -14.36 -9.12
CA LYS A 146 -0.73 -15.65 -9.35
C LYS A 146 0.70 -15.51 -9.88
N ARG A 147 1.02 -14.37 -10.52
CA ARG A 147 2.33 -14.08 -11.11
C ARG A 147 3.26 -13.31 -10.16
N GLN A 148 2.81 -12.97 -8.96
CA GLN A 148 3.61 -12.26 -7.98
C GLN A 148 4.41 -13.25 -7.14
N ASP A 149 5.70 -13.00 -6.99
CA ASP A 149 6.58 -13.82 -6.17
C ASP A 149 6.22 -13.77 -4.68
N GLU A 150 6.67 -14.78 -3.94
CA GLU A 150 6.51 -14.83 -2.49
C GLU A 150 7.43 -13.81 -1.80
N GLY A 151 6.86 -12.99 -0.92
CA GLY A 151 7.59 -11.98 -0.15
C GLY A 151 6.75 -10.78 0.26
N LEU A 152 7.41 -9.79 0.89
CA LEU A 152 6.79 -8.52 1.27
C LEU A 152 6.42 -7.71 0.03
N ILE A 153 5.13 -7.39 -0.12
CA ILE A 153 4.62 -6.57 -1.22
C ILE A 153 4.56 -5.11 -0.77
N THR A 154 5.08 -4.24 -1.62
CA THR A 154 5.10 -2.78 -1.51
C THR A 154 4.48 -2.20 -2.77
N GLU A 155 4.11 -0.92 -2.75
CA GLU A 155 3.59 -0.23 -3.94
C GLU A 155 4.56 -0.29 -5.13
N SER A 156 5.87 -0.27 -4.86
CA SER A 156 6.92 -0.30 -5.87
C SER A 156 7.21 -1.68 -6.48
N ASN A 157 6.97 -2.77 -5.72
CA ASN A 157 7.28 -4.14 -6.17
C ASN A 157 6.03 -4.99 -6.48
N LEU A 158 4.84 -4.40 -6.36
CA LEU A 158 3.61 -5.00 -6.89
C LEU A 158 3.78 -5.16 -8.40
N PHE A 159 3.67 -6.39 -8.88
CA PHE A 159 3.74 -6.81 -10.28
C PHE A 159 2.41 -7.43 -10.74
N ASP A 160 1.74 -8.17 -9.85
CA ASP A 160 0.43 -8.79 -10.11
C ASP A 160 -0.41 -8.83 -8.81
N GLY A 161 -1.59 -8.22 -8.83
CA GLY A 161 -2.49 -8.12 -7.67
C GLY A 161 -2.95 -6.70 -7.37
N TYR A 162 -3.36 -6.45 -6.12
CA TYR A 162 -3.78 -5.13 -5.67
C TYR A 162 -3.32 -4.80 -4.25
N ILE A 163 -3.26 -3.49 -3.98
CA ILE A 163 -3.12 -2.88 -2.66
C ILE A 163 -4.29 -1.90 -2.51
N PHE A 164 -5.17 -2.17 -1.56
CA PHE A 164 -6.13 -1.21 -1.06
C PHE A 164 -5.55 -0.54 0.19
N LYS A 165 -5.26 0.75 0.13
CA LYS A 165 -4.54 1.48 1.17
C LYS A 165 -5.35 2.66 1.68
N ILE A 166 -5.38 2.86 3.00
CA ILE A 166 -5.96 4.03 3.66
C ILE A 166 -4.87 4.69 4.49
N VAL A 167 -4.54 5.95 4.19
CA VAL A 167 -3.71 6.82 5.03
C VAL A 167 -4.63 7.75 5.81
N VAL A 168 -4.45 7.81 7.12
CA VAL A 168 -5.24 8.65 8.04
C VAL A 168 -4.43 9.87 8.42
N ASN A 169 -4.84 11.05 7.99
CA ASN A 169 -4.31 12.30 8.52
C ASN A 169 -5.06 12.65 9.82
N THR A 170 -4.37 12.49 10.95
CA THR A 170 -4.87 12.72 12.32
C THR A 170 -4.81 14.19 12.76
N ASN A 171 -4.13 15.04 11.98
CA ASN A 171 -4.07 16.48 12.22
C ASN A 171 -4.31 17.24 10.91
N PRO A 172 -5.53 17.12 10.34
CA PRO A 172 -5.84 17.75 9.07
C PRO A 172 -5.78 19.26 9.22
N GLN A 173 -4.93 19.90 8.42
CA GLN A 173 -5.02 21.34 8.21
C GLN A 173 -6.36 21.67 7.55
N ASN A 174 -6.95 22.85 7.82
CA ASN A 174 -8.17 23.33 7.18
C ASN A 174 -7.97 23.62 5.68
N ARG A 175 -7.72 22.58 4.88
CA ARG A 175 -7.55 22.62 3.44
C ARG A 175 -8.75 21.96 2.76
N PRO A 176 -9.32 22.56 1.71
CA PRO A 176 -10.37 21.93 0.91
C PRO A 176 -9.91 20.58 0.32
N LEU A 177 -10.79 19.57 0.34
CA LEU A 177 -10.48 18.25 -0.22
C LEU A 177 -10.04 18.29 -1.69
N ILE A 178 -10.64 19.20 -2.48
CA ILE A 178 -10.31 19.37 -3.90
C ILE A 178 -8.85 19.80 -4.10
N ASP A 179 -8.30 20.60 -3.18
CA ASP A 179 -6.91 21.05 -3.26
C ASP A 179 -5.94 19.91 -2.90
N LEU A 180 -6.31 19.08 -1.92
CA LEU A 180 -5.55 17.86 -1.60
C LEU A 180 -5.50 16.92 -2.82
N ALA A 181 -6.65 16.64 -3.44
CA ALA A 181 -6.73 15.80 -4.62
C ALA A 181 -5.94 16.38 -5.81
N LYS A 182 -6.03 17.69 -6.08
CA LYS A 182 -5.25 18.36 -7.13
C LYS A 182 -3.75 18.34 -6.89
N ASN A 183 -3.31 18.51 -5.63
CA ASN A 183 -1.90 18.42 -5.28
C ASN A 183 -1.38 16.99 -5.45
N LYS A 184 -2.13 15.98 -5.01
CA LYS A 184 -1.78 14.57 -5.22
C LYS A 184 -1.75 14.22 -6.71
N LYS A 185 -2.76 14.66 -7.49
CA LYS A 185 -2.77 14.55 -8.96
C LYS A 185 -1.49 15.14 -9.59
N SER A 186 -1.08 16.32 -9.14
CA SER A 186 0.14 16.98 -9.61
C SER A 186 1.41 16.18 -9.28
N SER A 187 1.43 15.48 -8.14
CA SER A 187 2.56 14.60 -7.80
C SER A 187 2.70 13.41 -8.76
N PHE A 188 1.58 12.82 -9.21
CA PHE A 188 1.58 11.79 -10.25
C PHE A 188 2.01 12.35 -11.60
N ALA A 189 1.53 13.54 -11.97
CA ALA A 189 1.96 14.18 -13.22
C ALA A 189 3.48 14.44 -13.28
N PHE A 190 4.13 14.60 -12.11
CA PHE A 190 5.57 14.78 -12.01
C PHE A 190 6.35 13.45 -12.02
N SER A 191 5.81 12.38 -11.46
CA SER A 191 6.53 11.10 -11.26
C SER A 191 6.20 10.01 -12.27
N CYS A 192 5.05 10.08 -12.93
CA CYS A 192 4.61 9.07 -13.89
C CYS A 192 5.30 9.25 -15.26
N PRO A 193 5.44 8.17 -16.05
CA PRO A 193 5.88 8.27 -17.46
C PRO A 193 4.89 9.08 -18.31
N ASP A 194 5.36 9.65 -19.43
CA ASP A 194 4.55 10.46 -20.36
C ASP A 194 3.32 9.73 -20.94
N LEU A 195 3.35 8.40 -20.98
CA LEU A 195 2.25 7.56 -21.46
C LEU A 195 1.13 7.39 -20.42
N ALA A 196 1.33 7.87 -19.19
CA ALA A 196 0.33 7.79 -18.14
C ALA A 196 -0.86 8.70 -18.46
N GLN A 197 -2.06 8.21 -18.15
CA GLN A 197 -3.30 8.96 -18.31
C GLN A 197 -3.83 9.31 -16.92
N ILE A 198 -4.05 10.59 -16.67
CA ILE A 198 -4.50 11.09 -15.37
C ILE A 198 -5.84 11.79 -15.59
N SER A 199 -6.91 11.31 -14.94
CA SER A 199 -8.25 11.89 -15.08
C SER A 199 -8.34 13.27 -14.43
N GLU A 200 -9.44 13.96 -14.69
CA GLU A 200 -9.82 15.10 -13.85
C GLU A 200 -10.25 14.65 -12.46
N VAL A 201 -10.19 15.59 -11.50
CA VAL A 201 -10.68 15.35 -10.15
C VAL A 201 -12.20 15.51 -10.15
N GLU A 202 -12.89 14.48 -9.68
CA GLU A 202 -14.35 14.41 -9.66
C GLU A 202 -14.87 14.31 -8.22
N ALA A 203 -16.02 14.93 -7.97
CA ALA A 203 -16.71 14.80 -6.70
C ALA A 203 -17.45 13.46 -6.64
N THR A 204 -17.26 12.72 -5.54
CA THR A 204 -17.93 11.45 -5.29
C THR A 204 -18.41 11.37 -3.84
N LYS A 205 -18.91 10.20 -3.43
CA LYS A 205 -19.28 9.92 -2.04
C LYS A 205 -18.69 8.60 -1.55
N ILE A 206 -18.15 8.61 -0.35
CA ILE A 206 -17.71 7.42 0.39
C ILE A 206 -18.51 7.36 1.68
N ASP A 207 -19.26 6.27 1.90
CA ASP A 207 -20.18 6.13 3.04
C ASP A 207 -21.11 7.35 3.24
N GLY A 208 -21.55 7.96 2.15
CA GLY A 208 -22.39 9.16 2.13
C GLY A 208 -21.67 10.49 2.43
N LEU A 209 -20.38 10.47 2.79
CA LEU A 209 -19.54 11.65 2.98
C LEU A 209 -19.02 12.17 1.63
N THR A 210 -18.89 13.48 1.50
CA THR A 210 -18.30 14.11 0.31
C THR A 210 -16.85 13.70 0.16
N ALA A 211 -16.50 13.27 -1.05
CA ALA A 211 -15.15 12.85 -1.40
C ALA A 211 -14.71 13.44 -2.75
N GLN A 212 -13.40 13.45 -2.98
CA GLN A 212 -12.79 13.87 -4.25
C GLN A 212 -11.92 12.73 -4.77
N THR A 213 -12.12 12.31 -6.01
CA THR A 213 -11.45 11.15 -6.59
C THR A 213 -10.84 11.46 -7.95
N PHE A 214 -9.77 10.76 -8.31
CA PHE A 214 -9.20 10.75 -9.65
C PHE A 214 -8.50 9.41 -9.91
N SER A 215 -8.33 9.07 -11.18
CA SER A 215 -7.66 7.85 -11.62
C SER A 215 -6.38 8.15 -12.38
N VAL A 216 -5.40 7.26 -12.25
CA VAL A 216 -4.13 7.27 -12.97
C VAL A 216 -3.94 5.90 -13.62
N ILE A 217 -3.73 5.86 -14.92
CA ILE A 217 -3.53 4.63 -15.68
C ILE A 217 -2.13 4.65 -16.28
N ASN A 218 -1.46 3.51 -16.31
CA ASN A 218 -0.10 3.32 -16.87
C ASN A 218 1.01 4.11 -16.13
N CYS A 219 0.88 4.31 -14.81
CA CYS A 219 1.93 4.90 -13.98
C CYS A 219 2.71 3.82 -13.21
N ASN A 220 3.26 2.83 -13.94
CA ASN A 220 3.81 1.55 -13.42
C ASN A 220 2.77 0.62 -12.77
N SER A 221 1.83 1.19 -12.04
CA SER A 221 0.56 0.60 -11.62
C SER A 221 -0.58 1.50 -12.07
N ASP A 222 -1.81 0.99 -11.98
CA ASP A 222 -3.00 1.81 -12.11
C ASP A 222 -3.50 2.17 -10.71
N TYR A 223 -3.98 3.40 -10.57
CA TYR A 223 -4.39 3.99 -9.31
C TYR A 223 -5.78 4.58 -9.43
N LYS A 224 -6.55 4.47 -8.35
CA LYS A 224 -7.72 5.30 -8.09
C LYS A 224 -7.58 5.86 -6.69
N VAL A 225 -7.44 7.18 -6.59
CA VAL A 225 -7.11 7.88 -5.36
C VAL A 225 -8.31 8.69 -4.94
N THR A 226 -8.75 8.49 -3.70
CA THR A 226 -9.94 9.15 -3.15
C THR A 226 -9.63 9.81 -1.82
N PHE A 227 -9.94 11.09 -1.70
CA PHE A 227 -9.87 11.82 -0.43
C PHE A 227 -11.27 11.98 0.15
N VAL A 228 -11.44 11.61 1.43
CA VAL A 228 -12.70 11.79 2.17
C VAL A 228 -12.40 12.44 3.52
N VAL A 229 -13.27 13.34 3.96
CA VAL A 229 -13.15 14.03 5.24
C VAL A 229 -14.21 13.55 6.22
N SER A 230 -13.79 13.23 7.44
CA SER A 230 -14.63 13.16 8.63
C SER A 230 -14.18 14.26 9.60
N LYS A 231 -14.99 14.56 10.61
CA LYS A 231 -14.85 15.76 11.46
C LYS A 231 -13.42 16.00 11.97
N ASN A 232 -12.70 14.94 12.35
CA ASN A 232 -11.35 15.02 12.92
C ASN A 232 -10.25 14.45 11.99
N PHE A 233 -10.61 13.89 10.84
CA PHE A 233 -9.68 13.10 10.01
C PHE A 233 -9.86 13.39 8.53
N VAL A 234 -8.75 13.41 7.78
CA VAL A 234 -8.77 13.28 6.32
C VAL A 234 -8.19 11.93 5.96
N TYR A 235 -8.92 11.14 5.19
CA TYR A 235 -8.49 9.84 4.71
C TYR A 235 -8.09 9.96 3.24
N GLU A 236 -6.88 9.51 2.92
CA GLU A 236 -6.42 9.26 1.55
C GLU A 236 -6.54 7.76 1.30
N ILE A 237 -7.38 7.40 0.34
CA ILE A 237 -7.67 6.01 -0.02
C ILE A 237 -7.07 5.76 -1.40
N ASP A 238 -6.07 4.89 -1.48
CA ASP A 238 -5.43 4.46 -2.72
C ASP A 238 -5.90 3.04 -3.07
N GLN A 239 -6.59 2.87 -4.20
CA GLN A 239 -6.73 1.57 -4.86
C GLN A 239 -5.61 1.45 -5.89
N ILE A 240 -4.67 0.53 -5.67
CA ILE A 240 -3.49 0.33 -6.50
C ILE A 240 -3.58 -1.07 -7.09
N TYR A 241 -3.54 -1.21 -8.40
CA TYR A 241 -3.64 -2.52 -9.04
C TYR A 241 -2.70 -2.64 -10.23
N ARG A 242 -2.15 -3.84 -10.40
CA ARG A 242 -1.22 -4.18 -11.47
C ARG A 242 -1.46 -5.61 -11.94
N GLY A 243 -1.25 -5.84 -13.24
CA GLY A 243 -1.48 -7.12 -13.89
C GLY A 243 -1.74 -6.92 -15.38
N ASP A 244 -2.06 -7.99 -16.10
CA ASP A 244 -2.53 -7.88 -17.48
C ASP A 244 -3.96 -7.29 -17.53
N ILE A 245 -4.39 -6.81 -18.70
CA ILE A 245 -5.66 -6.06 -18.87
C ILE A 245 -6.87 -6.74 -18.21
N GLY A 246 -7.02 -8.06 -18.38
CA GLY A 246 -8.14 -8.80 -17.78
C GLY A 246 -8.05 -8.93 -16.26
N PHE A 247 -6.84 -9.06 -15.70
CA PHE A 247 -6.63 -9.13 -14.26
C PHE A 247 -6.79 -7.77 -13.59
N LYS A 248 -6.34 -6.69 -14.22
CA LYS A 248 -6.52 -5.32 -13.72
C LYS A 248 -7.99 -4.98 -13.47
N GLN A 249 -8.89 -5.31 -14.40
CA GLN A 249 -10.33 -5.06 -14.23
C GLN A 249 -10.92 -5.85 -13.07
N LYS A 250 -10.45 -7.10 -12.86
CA LYS A 250 -10.84 -7.89 -11.69
C LYS A 250 -10.38 -7.22 -10.40
N TYR A 251 -9.12 -6.80 -10.33
CA TYR A 251 -8.55 -6.15 -9.15
C TYR A 251 -9.19 -4.79 -8.82
N GLU A 252 -9.51 -4.00 -9.85
CA GLU A 252 -10.29 -2.78 -9.67
C GLU A 252 -11.65 -3.09 -9.05
N LYS A 253 -12.37 -4.09 -9.58
CA LYS A 253 -13.66 -4.52 -9.02
C LYS A 253 -13.52 -5.02 -7.58
N ASP A 254 -12.50 -5.82 -7.27
CA ASP A 254 -12.26 -6.36 -5.93
C ASP A 254 -12.02 -5.21 -4.93
N THR A 255 -11.24 -4.20 -5.30
CA THR A 255 -10.99 -3.04 -4.45
C THR A 255 -12.17 -2.07 -4.36
N ASP A 256 -12.99 -1.96 -5.41
CA ASP A 256 -14.26 -1.23 -5.35
C ASP A 256 -15.24 -1.89 -4.36
N GLU A 257 -15.30 -3.23 -4.30
CA GLU A 257 -16.08 -3.97 -3.30
C GLU A 257 -15.58 -3.71 -1.87
N ILE A 258 -14.26 -3.60 -1.66
CA ILE A 258 -13.68 -3.18 -0.37
C ILE A 258 -14.14 -1.76 -0.01
N ILE A 259 -14.03 -0.79 -0.93
CA ILE A 259 -14.49 0.59 -0.70
C ILE A 259 -15.98 0.65 -0.37
N LEU A 260 -16.82 -0.11 -1.06
CA LEU A 260 -18.27 -0.13 -0.80
C LEU A 260 -18.59 -0.62 0.62
N SER A 261 -17.73 -1.45 1.20
CA SER A 261 -17.86 -1.92 2.58
C SER A 261 -17.30 -0.94 3.63
N LEU A 262 -16.53 0.08 3.22
CA LEU A 262 -15.92 1.04 4.11
C LEU A 262 -16.99 1.87 4.84
N LYS A 263 -16.85 1.91 6.16
CA LYS A 263 -17.63 2.71 7.10
C LYS A 263 -16.72 3.71 7.78
N ILE A 264 -17.16 4.97 7.81
CA ILE A 264 -16.44 6.07 8.43
C ILE A 264 -17.31 6.66 9.53
N ASP A 265 -16.85 6.56 10.77
CA ASP A 265 -17.51 7.17 11.91
C ASP A 265 -17.40 8.71 11.83
N ARG A 266 -18.54 9.36 12.00
CA ARG A 266 -18.74 10.81 11.83
C ARG A 266 -18.68 11.56 13.15
N GLU A 267 -18.81 10.86 14.27
CA GLU A 267 -18.97 11.45 15.60
C GLU A 267 -17.86 11.02 16.56
N LEU A 268 -16.69 10.67 16.03
CA LEU A 268 -15.59 10.33 16.91
C LEU A 268 -15.19 11.52 17.81
N PRO A 269 -14.92 11.27 19.10
CA PRO A 269 -14.19 12.22 19.91
C PRO A 269 -12.81 12.50 19.27
N PRO A 270 -12.09 13.54 19.74
CA PRO A 270 -10.70 13.75 19.34
C PRO A 270 -9.90 12.45 19.46
N PRO A 271 -8.95 12.18 18.55
CA PRO A 271 -8.15 10.96 18.60
C PRO A 271 -7.54 10.78 20.00
N GLU A 272 -7.89 9.68 20.66
CA GLU A 272 -7.18 9.26 21.88
C GLU A 272 -5.76 8.84 21.51
N ASP A 273 -4.81 8.99 22.43
CA ASP A 273 -3.44 8.51 22.20
C ASP A 273 -3.48 7.01 21.85
N PRO A 274 -2.99 6.61 20.66
CA PRO A 274 -3.01 5.21 20.24
C PRO A 274 -2.11 4.33 21.11
N ILE A 275 -1.17 4.93 21.84
CA ILE A 275 -0.24 4.26 22.74
C ILE A 275 -0.60 4.59 24.19
N ILE A 276 -0.84 3.55 24.98
CA ILE A 276 -1.09 3.65 26.42
C ILE A 276 0.06 3.03 27.21
N THR A 277 0.15 3.35 28.50
CA THR A 277 1.16 2.76 29.40
C THR A 277 0.51 1.74 30.31
N PHE A 278 1.01 0.51 30.29
CA PHE A 278 0.72 -0.49 31.30
C PHE A 278 1.69 -0.32 32.47
N THR A 279 1.20 -0.43 33.71
CA THR A 279 2.04 -0.38 34.91
C THR A 279 1.64 -1.50 35.86
N SER A 280 2.61 -2.34 36.23
CA SER A 280 2.47 -3.32 37.30
C SER A 280 3.20 -2.84 38.55
N ASN A 281 2.44 -2.34 39.53
CA ASN A 281 3.01 -1.90 40.81
C ASN A 281 3.61 -3.07 41.61
N ALA A 282 2.96 -4.25 41.57
CA ALA A 282 3.40 -5.45 42.29
C ALA A 282 4.75 -5.98 41.77
N HIS A 283 4.98 -5.86 40.46
CA HIS A 283 6.20 -6.36 39.80
C HIS A 283 7.15 -5.25 39.37
N ARG A 284 6.81 -3.99 39.68
CA ARG A 284 7.64 -2.80 39.51
C ARG A 284 8.17 -2.60 38.09
N PHE A 285 7.31 -2.82 37.10
CA PHE A 285 7.62 -2.50 35.72
C PHE A 285 6.47 -1.76 35.05
N SER A 286 6.80 -1.03 34.00
CA SER A 286 5.84 -0.41 33.10
C SER A 286 6.34 -0.51 31.68
N PHE A 287 5.44 -0.47 30.71
CA PHE A 287 5.80 -0.38 29.30
C PHE A 287 4.67 0.29 28.52
N ARG A 288 5.01 0.79 27.34
CA ARG A 288 4.06 1.38 26.41
C ARG A 288 3.59 0.32 25.43
N HIS A 289 2.30 0.33 25.11
CA HIS A 289 1.73 -0.57 24.11
C HIS A 289 0.56 0.10 23.39
N PRO A 290 0.22 -0.35 22.17
CA PRO A 290 -1.02 0.03 21.51
C PRO A 290 -2.20 -0.36 22.37
N ARG A 291 -3.39 0.20 22.15
CA ARG A 291 -4.61 -0.16 22.91
C ARG A 291 -5.14 -1.57 22.61
N PHE A 292 -4.31 -2.56 22.92
CA PHE A 292 -4.60 -3.97 22.87
C PHE A 292 -5.64 -4.34 23.92
N ASN A 293 -6.42 -5.35 23.59
CA ASN A 293 -7.38 -5.91 24.49
C ASN A 293 -6.64 -6.72 25.57
N THR A 294 -6.89 -6.40 26.83
CA THR A 294 -6.29 -7.06 27.99
C THR A 294 -7.22 -8.05 28.68
N ASP A 295 -8.51 -8.07 28.29
CA ASP A 295 -9.56 -8.87 28.91
C ASP A 295 -9.88 -10.13 28.09
N CYS A 296 -9.52 -10.13 26.81
CA CYS A 296 -9.75 -11.24 25.91
C CYS A 296 -8.48 -12.08 25.72
N CYS A 297 -8.74 -13.36 25.42
CA CYS A 297 -7.81 -14.31 24.82
C CYS A 297 -6.55 -14.59 25.65
N GLN A 298 -6.31 -15.88 25.89
CA GLN A 298 -5.08 -16.31 26.55
C GLN A 298 -4.00 -16.46 25.49
N VAL A 299 -2.86 -15.82 25.74
CA VAL A 299 -1.62 -16.14 25.05
C VAL A 299 -1.04 -17.40 25.71
N PRO A 300 -0.47 -18.34 24.94
CA PRO A 300 0.17 -19.51 25.51
C PRO A 300 1.17 -19.14 26.61
N SER A 301 1.03 -19.81 27.76
CA SER A 301 1.86 -19.56 28.93
C SER A 301 3.17 -20.37 28.88
N PRO A 302 4.21 -19.92 29.61
CA PRO A 302 5.41 -20.70 29.85
C PRO A 302 5.08 -22.04 30.52
N VAL A 303 5.96 -23.03 30.35
CA VAL A 303 5.71 -24.42 30.81
C VAL A 303 6.29 -24.65 32.21
N TYR A 304 7.44 -24.06 32.49
CA TYR A 304 8.13 -24.09 33.77
C TYR A 304 7.84 -22.82 34.57
N GLY A 305 7.69 -23.00 35.89
CA GLY A 305 7.43 -21.91 36.83
C GLY A 305 6.02 -21.93 37.41
N THR A 306 5.76 -21.02 38.35
CA THR A 306 4.45 -20.84 38.96
C THR A 306 3.96 -19.41 38.76
N PHE A 307 2.92 -19.26 37.94
CA PHE A 307 2.37 -17.97 37.57
C PHE A 307 0.97 -17.80 38.21
N PHE A 308 0.89 -17.03 39.28
CA PHE A 308 -0.39 -16.64 39.88
C PHE A 308 -1.10 -15.59 39.01
N ASN A 309 -2.40 -15.37 39.23
CA ASN A 309 -3.18 -14.42 38.42
C ASN A 309 -2.59 -12.99 38.41
N LEU A 310 -1.95 -12.57 39.51
CA LEU A 310 -1.29 -11.27 39.60
C LEU A 310 0.03 -11.18 38.80
N GLY A 311 0.52 -12.30 38.27
CA GLY A 311 1.73 -12.38 37.43
C GLY A 311 1.42 -12.77 35.99
N LYS A 312 0.17 -12.66 35.52
CA LYS A 312 -0.23 -12.97 34.14
C LYS A 312 -0.92 -11.76 33.53
N PHE A 313 -0.34 -11.24 32.45
CA PHE A 313 -0.89 -10.11 31.72
C PHE A 313 -0.95 -10.45 30.24
N TYR A 314 -2.09 -10.25 29.60
CA TYR A 314 -2.30 -10.55 28.19
C TYR A 314 -2.57 -9.26 27.42
N PHE A 315 -2.02 -9.15 26.21
CA PHE A 315 -2.18 -8.00 25.35
C PHE A 315 -2.39 -8.49 23.92
N VAL A 316 -3.62 -8.37 23.44
CA VAL A 316 -4.06 -8.98 22.17
C VAL A 316 -4.55 -7.91 21.20
N ASP A 317 -4.06 -7.95 19.94
CA ASP A 317 -4.59 -7.13 18.86
C ASP A 317 -5.92 -7.72 18.35
N THR A 318 -7.03 -7.04 18.65
CA THR A 318 -8.38 -7.43 18.22
C THR A 318 -8.90 -6.64 17.03
N SER A 319 -8.04 -5.93 16.29
CA SER A 319 -8.46 -5.14 15.12
C SER A 319 -9.00 -5.98 13.96
N LEU A 320 -8.71 -7.28 13.94
CA LEU A 320 -9.29 -8.29 13.03
C LEU A 320 -10.50 -9.03 13.64
N GLY A 321 -11.01 -8.55 14.77
CA GLY A 321 -11.97 -9.25 15.62
C GLY A 321 -11.31 -9.98 16.78
N ILE A 322 -12.12 -10.58 17.64
CA ILE A 322 -11.64 -11.42 18.75
C ILE A 322 -11.08 -12.71 18.13
N PRO A 323 -9.81 -13.09 18.43
CA PRO A 323 -9.23 -14.32 17.92
C PRO A 323 -10.11 -15.54 18.20
N GLU A 324 -10.38 -16.32 17.15
CA GLU A 324 -11.01 -17.63 17.31
C GLU A 324 -10.09 -18.57 18.12
N LYS A 325 -10.70 -19.52 18.84
CA LYS A 325 -9.96 -20.50 19.62
C LYS A 325 -8.99 -21.28 18.72
N ASN A 326 -7.72 -21.39 19.15
CA ASN A 326 -6.65 -22.11 18.46
C ASN A 326 -6.26 -21.55 17.08
N LYS A 327 -6.55 -20.26 16.79
CA LYS A 327 -6.02 -19.57 15.62
C LYS A 327 -4.85 -18.65 16.01
N PRO A 328 -3.83 -18.48 15.15
CA PRO A 328 -2.77 -17.51 15.36
C PRO A 328 -3.34 -16.09 15.38
N PHE A 329 -2.75 -15.21 16.19
CA PHE A 329 -3.10 -13.80 16.30
C PHE A 329 -1.89 -12.99 16.77
N ASP A 330 -1.89 -11.69 16.48
CA ASP A 330 -0.87 -10.77 16.98
C ASP A 330 -1.14 -10.44 18.45
N GLY A 331 -0.19 -10.76 19.32
CA GLY A 331 -0.33 -10.51 20.75
C GLY A 331 0.85 -11.02 21.54
N PHE A 332 0.87 -10.69 22.83
CA PHE A 332 1.88 -11.20 23.74
C PHE A 332 1.34 -11.31 25.17
N GLY A 333 1.94 -12.22 25.92
CA GLY A 333 1.69 -12.40 27.34
C GLY A 333 2.95 -12.06 28.13
N VAL A 334 2.79 -11.36 29.25
CA VAL A 334 3.84 -11.13 30.24
C VAL A 334 3.54 -11.98 31.46
N PHE A 335 4.48 -12.84 31.80
CA PHE A 335 4.40 -13.81 32.89
C PHE A 335 5.50 -13.51 33.90
N VAL A 336 5.15 -13.31 35.16
CA VAL A 336 6.12 -13.06 36.24
C VAL A 336 6.03 -14.17 37.27
N ASP A 337 7.12 -14.91 37.42
CA ASP A 337 7.32 -15.87 38.51
C ASP A 337 8.10 -15.19 39.63
N GLU A 338 7.59 -15.27 40.86
CA GLU A 338 8.27 -14.78 42.05
C GLU A 338 9.60 -15.51 42.30
N ASN A 339 9.74 -16.72 41.75
CA ASN A 339 10.88 -17.60 41.90
C ASN A 339 11.24 -17.75 43.39
N GLU A 340 10.27 -18.20 44.19
CA GLU A 340 10.38 -18.30 45.66
C GLU A 340 11.58 -19.16 46.09
N LYS A 341 11.92 -20.17 45.28
CA LYS A 341 13.07 -21.07 45.48
C LYS A 341 14.42 -20.41 45.14
N LYS A 342 14.40 -19.20 44.58
CA LYS A 342 15.58 -18.42 44.16
C LYS A 342 16.52 -19.22 43.26
N VAL A 343 15.95 -19.95 42.31
CA VAL A 343 16.72 -20.70 41.32
C VAL A 343 17.51 -19.68 40.50
N PRO A 344 18.84 -19.86 40.32
CA PRO A 344 19.65 -19.00 39.46
C PRO A 344 19.07 -18.91 38.04
N PHE A 345 19.14 -17.72 37.43
CA PHE A 345 18.51 -17.46 36.13
C PHE A 345 18.91 -18.47 35.04
N GLU A 346 20.19 -18.80 34.94
CA GLU A 346 20.69 -19.79 33.96
C GLU A 346 20.07 -21.18 34.14
N MET A 347 19.86 -21.62 35.39
CA MET A 347 19.19 -22.89 35.66
C MET A 347 17.69 -22.80 35.36
N TYR A 348 17.07 -21.66 35.65
CA TYR A 348 15.66 -21.43 35.33
C TYR A 348 15.44 -21.46 33.80
N LEU A 349 16.28 -20.77 33.04
CA LEU A 349 16.30 -20.75 31.58
C LEU A 349 16.45 -22.17 31.02
N MET A 350 17.41 -22.95 31.52
CA MET A 350 17.60 -24.33 31.09
C MET A 350 16.38 -25.21 31.36
N ASN A 351 15.72 -25.05 32.50
CA ASN A 351 14.52 -25.80 32.85
C ASN A 351 13.35 -25.47 31.93
N GLU A 352 13.11 -24.19 31.65
CA GLU A 352 12.07 -23.76 30.69
C GLU A 352 12.36 -24.28 29.29
N LYS A 353 13.60 -24.17 28.80
CA LYS A 353 14.00 -24.72 27.50
C LYS A 353 13.69 -26.20 27.38
N ASN A 354 14.08 -27.00 28.38
CA ASN A 354 13.83 -28.45 28.37
C ASN A 354 12.32 -28.76 28.37
N ALA A 355 11.55 -28.04 29.18
CA ALA A 355 10.11 -28.22 29.27
C ALA A 355 9.41 -27.86 27.94
N LEU A 356 9.83 -26.78 27.29
CA LEU A 356 9.31 -26.37 25.98
C LEU A 356 9.64 -27.37 24.87
N LEU A 357 10.89 -27.88 24.83
CA LEU A 357 11.29 -28.88 23.83
C LEU A 357 10.53 -30.20 24.01
N GLU A 358 10.25 -30.60 25.26
CA GLU A 358 9.42 -31.76 25.55
C GLU A 358 7.98 -31.54 25.07
N ASP A 359 7.37 -30.41 25.42
CA ASP A 359 6.02 -30.05 24.99
C ASP A 359 5.90 -29.98 23.46
N TYR A 360 6.88 -29.36 22.79
CA TYR A 360 6.96 -29.29 21.33
C TYR A 360 6.94 -30.68 20.70
N ARG A 361 7.77 -31.61 21.19
CA ARG A 361 7.86 -32.98 20.65
C ARG A 361 6.57 -33.75 20.87
N ILE A 362 5.95 -33.62 22.04
CA ILE A 362 4.69 -34.28 22.39
C ILE A 362 3.56 -33.79 21.47
N ILE A 363 3.48 -32.48 21.22
CA ILE A 363 2.37 -31.86 20.48
C ILE A 363 2.55 -31.99 18.96
N THR A 364 3.76 -31.77 18.44
CA THR A 364 4.00 -31.74 16.99
C THR A 364 4.48 -33.07 16.42
N GLY A 365 5.02 -33.97 17.26
CA GLY A 365 5.66 -35.21 16.84
C GLY A 365 6.99 -35.01 16.10
N ARG A 366 7.57 -33.81 16.13
CA ARG A 366 8.81 -33.45 15.41
C ARG A 366 9.84 -32.85 16.36
N ASN A 367 11.10 -32.86 15.94
CA ASN A 367 12.13 -32.06 16.59
C ASN A 367 12.05 -30.62 16.08
N PRO A 368 12.15 -29.61 16.97
CA PRO A 368 12.19 -28.21 16.56
C PRO A 368 13.52 -27.85 15.89
N GLU A 369 13.53 -26.71 15.20
CA GLU A 369 14.74 -26.00 14.81
C GLU A 369 14.91 -24.80 15.74
N GLU A 370 15.64 -25.00 16.84
CA GLU A 370 15.77 -24.01 17.89
C GLU A 370 16.95 -23.04 17.68
N SER A 371 16.77 -21.78 18.06
CA SER A 371 17.86 -20.82 18.18
C SER A 371 17.72 -19.97 19.44
N GLU A 372 18.87 -19.62 20.02
CA GLU A 372 18.97 -18.73 21.17
C GLU A 372 19.71 -17.45 20.76
N GLU A 373 19.14 -16.30 21.07
CA GLU A 373 19.70 -15.00 20.75
C GLU A 373 19.68 -14.10 22.00
N LYS A 374 20.73 -13.30 22.17
CA LYS A 374 20.71 -12.23 23.18
C LYS A 374 19.85 -11.08 22.67
N THR A 375 19.01 -10.54 23.54
CA THR A 375 18.15 -9.39 23.25
C THR A 375 18.09 -8.46 24.46
N LYS A 376 17.29 -7.39 24.36
CA LYS A 376 17.02 -6.47 25.46
C LYS A 376 15.51 -6.29 25.66
N VAL A 377 15.12 -6.06 26.92
CA VAL A 377 13.79 -5.60 27.31
C VAL A 377 14.00 -4.33 28.12
N GLY A 378 13.66 -3.19 27.52
CA GLY A 378 14.16 -1.88 27.96
C GLY A 378 15.68 -1.89 27.95
N GLU A 379 16.27 -1.58 29.10
CA GLU A 379 17.73 -1.64 29.29
C GLU A 379 18.24 -3.00 29.79
N VAL A 380 17.35 -3.94 30.13
CA VAL A 380 17.70 -5.21 30.77
C VAL A 380 18.06 -6.26 29.72
N ASP A 381 19.19 -6.95 29.93
CA ASP A 381 19.60 -8.05 29.09
C ASP A 381 18.63 -9.24 29.24
N ALA A 382 18.26 -9.83 28.10
CA ALA A 382 17.29 -10.91 28.02
C ALA A 382 17.73 -11.96 27.00
N VAL A 383 17.10 -13.13 27.06
CA VAL A 383 17.34 -14.25 26.14
C VAL A 383 16.09 -14.49 25.31
N LEU A 384 16.22 -14.42 23.99
CA LEU A 384 15.18 -14.76 23.02
C LEU A 384 15.36 -16.21 22.58
N LEU A 385 14.31 -17.00 22.78
CA LEU A 385 14.19 -18.40 22.42
C LEU A 385 13.26 -18.51 21.20
N LYS A 386 13.82 -18.81 20.04
CA LYS A 386 13.06 -19.07 18.80
C LYS A 386 12.98 -20.55 18.52
N GLY A 387 11.82 -21.02 18.04
CA GLY A 387 11.60 -22.42 17.69
C GLY A 387 11.52 -23.39 18.88
N TYR A 388 11.74 -22.91 20.12
CA TYR A 388 11.59 -23.72 21.33
C TYR A 388 10.12 -24.08 21.61
N ALA A 389 9.20 -23.13 21.42
CA ALA A 389 7.77 -23.36 21.58
C ALA A 389 7.10 -23.57 20.22
N TRP A 390 6.15 -24.50 20.13
CA TRP A 390 5.43 -24.78 18.89
C TRP A 390 4.48 -23.66 18.48
N TRP A 391 4.17 -22.75 19.41
CA TRP A 391 3.21 -21.68 19.25
C TRP A 391 3.83 -20.30 19.05
N GLY A 392 5.15 -20.11 19.26
CA GLY A 392 5.77 -18.79 19.08
C GLY A 392 7.13 -18.59 19.74
N ASP A 393 7.54 -17.33 19.78
CA ASP A 393 8.81 -16.89 20.37
C ASP A 393 8.64 -16.58 21.86
N ILE A 394 9.70 -16.83 22.63
CA ILE A 394 9.72 -16.56 24.07
C ILE A 394 10.92 -15.70 24.43
N ILE A 395 10.73 -14.68 25.24
CA ILE A 395 11.81 -13.86 25.81
C ILE A 395 11.83 -14.06 27.31
N MET A 396 13.02 -14.31 27.87
CA MET A 396 13.20 -14.51 29.31
C MET A 396 14.22 -13.52 29.86
N LEU A 397 13.94 -12.99 31.05
CA LEU A 397 14.87 -12.16 31.80
C LEU A 397 14.66 -12.30 33.31
N GLN A 398 15.71 -11.98 34.06
CA GLN A 398 15.60 -11.74 35.49
C GLN A 398 15.26 -10.27 35.74
N ILE A 399 14.22 -10.00 36.54
CA ILE A 399 13.85 -8.62 36.88
C ILE A 399 14.99 -8.02 37.74
N PRO A 400 15.54 -6.83 37.38
CA PRO A 400 16.69 -6.25 38.05
C PRO A 400 16.54 -6.16 39.57
N ASN A 401 17.60 -6.51 40.30
CA ASN A 401 17.64 -6.47 41.78
C ASN A 401 16.59 -7.35 42.48
N THR A 402 16.05 -8.37 41.81
CA THR A 402 15.11 -9.33 42.40
C THR A 402 15.49 -10.77 42.02
N SER A 403 14.86 -11.77 42.65
CA SER A 403 14.91 -13.16 42.19
C SER A 403 13.86 -13.47 41.10
N LYS A 404 12.93 -12.55 40.84
CA LYS A 404 11.79 -12.79 39.97
C LYS A 404 12.24 -13.00 38.53
N VAL A 405 11.56 -13.89 37.83
CA VAL A 405 11.78 -14.17 36.41
C VAL A 405 10.58 -13.66 35.63
N MET A 406 10.84 -12.86 34.60
CA MET A 406 9.84 -12.44 33.64
C MET A 406 10.00 -13.25 32.36
N ILE A 407 8.89 -13.76 31.85
CA ILE A 407 8.80 -14.46 30.58
C ILE A 407 7.77 -13.73 29.72
N ILE A 408 8.15 -13.37 28.51
CA ILE A 408 7.29 -12.71 27.53
C ILE A 408 7.06 -13.68 26.39
N SER A 409 5.83 -14.18 26.28
CA SER A 409 5.40 -15.06 25.19
C SER A 409 4.84 -14.22 24.06
N LYS A 410 5.30 -14.40 22.83
CA LYS A 410 4.79 -13.68 21.65
C LYS A 410 4.08 -14.64 20.71
N THR A 411 2.94 -14.20 20.18
CA THR A 411 2.25 -14.84 19.06
C THR A 411 2.14 -13.87 17.89
N GLU A 412 2.14 -14.40 16.67
CA GLU A 412 1.91 -13.61 15.46
C GLU A 412 0.80 -14.24 14.64
N PHE A 413 -0.03 -13.39 14.02
CA PHE A 413 -1.00 -13.82 13.02
C PHE A 413 -0.29 -14.33 11.76
N LEU A 414 0.75 -13.60 11.32
CA LEU A 414 1.64 -13.99 10.23
C LEU A 414 3.09 -13.80 10.67
N PRO A 415 4.03 -14.67 10.26
CA PRO A 415 5.43 -14.50 10.59
C PRO A 415 5.95 -13.09 10.23
N GLY A 416 6.44 -12.36 11.23
CA GLY A 416 6.98 -11.01 11.09
C GLY A 416 5.97 -9.86 11.11
N SER A 417 4.65 -10.11 11.05
CA SER A 417 3.64 -9.03 11.03
C SER A 417 3.65 -8.17 12.28
N PHE A 418 4.10 -8.72 13.40
CA PHE A 418 4.11 -8.06 14.70
C PHE A 418 5.51 -7.64 15.15
N LYS A 419 6.55 -7.91 14.35
CA LYS A 419 7.96 -7.75 14.74
C LYS A 419 8.32 -6.32 15.16
N GLU A 420 7.97 -5.32 14.37
CA GLU A 420 8.32 -3.92 14.65
C GLU A 420 7.57 -3.40 15.89
N VAL A 421 6.26 -3.59 15.92
CA VAL A 421 5.40 -3.16 17.04
C VAL A 421 5.85 -3.82 18.35
N PHE A 422 6.13 -5.11 18.32
CA PHE A 422 6.64 -5.82 19.49
C PHE A 422 8.01 -5.32 19.92
N GLY A 423 8.91 -5.04 18.96
CA GLY A 423 10.21 -4.44 19.25
C GLY A 423 10.10 -3.11 19.99
N ASP A 424 9.19 -2.23 19.57
CA ASP A 424 8.95 -0.96 20.25
C ASP A 424 8.34 -1.12 21.65
N ILE A 425 7.46 -2.11 21.82
CA ILE A 425 6.94 -2.50 23.14
C ILE A 425 8.09 -2.91 24.04
N LEU A 426 8.95 -3.83 23.60
CA LEU A 426 10.11 -4.28 24.37
C LEU A 426 11.05 -3.13 24.73
N ASN A 427 11.33 -2.23 23.78
CA ASN A 427 12.19 -1.06 24.00
C ASN A 427 11.60 -0.08 25.03
N SER A 428 10.27 -0.06 25.18
CA SER A 428 9.59 0.86 26.10
C SER A 428 9.52 0.39 27.55
N PHE A 429 10.02 -0.82 27.86
CA PHE A 429 10.01 -1.34 29.23
C PHE A 429 10.88 -0.49 30.15
N VAL A 430 10.34 -0.19 31.32
CA VAL A 430 11.03 0.48 32.43
C VAL A 430 10.84 -0.34 33.69
N PHE A 431 11.93 -0.67 34.36
CA PHE A 431 11.95 -1.40 35.63
C PHE A 431 12.31 -0.43 36.76
N SER A 432 11.45 -0.36 37.77
CA SER A 432 11.64 0.51 38.92
C SER A 432 12.46 -0.19 39.99
N SER A 433 13.49 0.47 40.53
CA SER A 433 14.26 -0.08 41.65
C SER A 433 13.44 -0.11 42.94
N PRO A 434 13.71 -1.06 43.87
CA PRO A 434 13.22 -0.95 45.24
C PRO A 434 13.67 0.38 45.84
N VAL A 435 12.73 1.21 46.32
CA VAL A 435 13.10 2.37 47.13
C VAL A 435 13.71 1.82 48.42
N ALA A 436 14.99 2.13 48.66
CA ALA A 436 15.65 1.79 49.91
C ALA A 436 14.88 2.43 51.08
N GLY A 437 14.16 1.61 51.85
CA GLY A 437 13.45 2.06 53.06
C GLY A 437 11.95 1.78 53.13
N SER A 438 11.28 1.24 52.10
CA SER A 438 9.91 0.75 52.28
C SER A 438 9.93 -0.70 52.77
N SER A 439 9.77 -0.90 54.07
CA SER A 439 9.37 -2.18 54.62
C SER A 439 8.02 -2.57 54.02
N ASP A 440 8.00 -3.57 53.14
CA ASP A 440 6.77 -4.31 52.83
C ASP A 440 6.42 -5.14 54.07
N SER A 441 5.79 -4.47 55.04
CA SER A 441 5.03 -5.12 56.09
C SER A 441 3.59 -5.21 55.61
N ARG A 442 3.18 -6.39 55.14
CA ARG A 442 1.84 -6.92 55.30
C ARG A 442 1.84 -8.42 54.96
N GLU A 443 1.45 -9.17 55.98
CA GLU A 443 1.19 -10.61 56.05
C GLU A 443 0.17 -11.10 55.01
#